data_AF-A0A814MDG4-F1
#
_entry.id   AF-A0A814MDG4-F1
#
_cell.length_a   1.000
_cell.length_b   1.000
_cell.length_c   1.000
_cell.angle_alpha   90.00
_cell.angle_beta   90.00
_cell.angle_gamma   90.00
#
_symmetry.space_group_name_H-M   'P 1'
#
loop_
_entity.id
_entity.type
_entity.pdbx_description
1 polymer ?
#
loop_
_entity_poly.entity_id
_entity_poly.type
_entity_poly.pdbx_seq_one_letter_code
_entity_poly.pdbx_strand_id
1 'polypeptide(L)'
;MISNRLTPSIDALPVEILHIIFDNLDAQTISLSIRLLSRFFRSVVHSYNRYALNLSFTSKSDYQQLCRCVPPENIYSLTLSNDHHRLNQINVLISFLNLSQASRLHSLKLLDISEQQLNSILESIDLKILVYLSCRLRKSSKNCAENLKHL
;
A
#
# COMPACT_ATOMS: atom_id res chain seq x y z
N MET A 1 -27.81 40.18 -20.07
CA MET A 1 -27.71 39.49 -18.75
C MET A 1 -26.99 38.17 -18.97
N ILE A 2 -25.72 38.08 -18.57
CA ILE A 2 -24.93 36.85 -18.68
C ILE A 2 -25.37 35.95 -17.52
N SER A 3 -25.94 34.79 -17.85
CA SER A 3 -26.25 33.76 -16.86
C SER A 3 -24.92 33.25 -16.28
N ASN A 4 -24.58 33.66 -15.06
CA ASN A 4 -23.53 33.04 -14.25
C ASN A 4 -23.96 31.60 -13.97
N ARG A 5 -23.68 30.68 -14.89
CA ARG A 5 -23.71 29.25 -14.58
C ARG A 5 -22.60 29.03 -13.57
N LEU A 6 -22.96 28.85 -12.30
CA LEU A 6 -22.08 28.29 -11.29
C LEU A 6 -21.61 26.94 -11.83
N THR A 7 -20.38 26.90 -12.36
CA THR A 7 -19.73 25.63 -12.67
C THR A 7 -19.55 24.92 -11.34
N PRO A 8 -20.13 23.73 -11.14
CA PRO A 8 -19.95 23.00 -9.90
C PRO A 8 -18.46 22.75 -9.68
N SER A 9 -17.94 23.26 -8.57
CA SER A 9 -16.54 23.05 -8.19
C SER A 9 -16.43 21.78 -7.35
N ILE A 10 -15.40 20.99 -7.61
CA ILE A 10 -15.07 19.81 -6.79
C ILE A 10 -14.78 20.19 -5.33
N ASP A 11 -14.32 21.43 -5.10
CA ASP A 11 -14.02 21.95 -3.76
C ASP A 11 -15.30 22.26 -2.94
N ALA A 12 -16.47 22.23 -3.57
CA ALA A 12 -17.76 22.40 -2.91
C ALA A 12 -18.37 21.06 -2.42
N LEU A 13 -17.72 19.93 -2.73
CA LEU A 13 -18.20 18.62 -2.27
C LEU A 13 -17.89 18.42 -0.77
N PRO A 14 -18.77 17.72 -0.04
CA PRO A 14 -18.45 17.26 1.31
C PRO A 14 -17.19 16.38 1.32
N VAL A 15 -16.42 16.47 2.40
CA VAL A 15 -15.15 15.75 2.53
C VAL A 15 -15.33 14.23 2.42
N GLU A 16 -16.46 13.72 2.88
CA GLU A 16 -16.83 12.30 2.83
C GLU A 16 -16.97 11.82 1.39
N ILE A 17 -17.53 12.66 0.50
CA ILE A 17 -17.66 12.34 -0.93
C ILE A 17 -16.28 12.31 -1.58
N LEU A 18 -15.40 13.24 -1.23
CA LEU A 18 -14.01 13.23 -1.71
C LEU A 18 -13.26 12.00 -1.22
N HIS A 19 -13.47 11.59 0.03
CA HIS A 19 -12.87 10.37 0.57
C HIS A 19 -13.41 9.10 -0.12
N ILE A 20 -14.67 9.05 -0.53
CA ILE A 20 -15.22 7.95 -1.34
C ILE A 20 -14.55 7.91 -2.73
N ILE A 21 -14.28 9.08 -3.33
CA ILE A 21 -13.51 9.15 -4.57
C ILE A 21 -12.09 8.60 -4.33
N PHE A 22 -11.45 8.98 -3.22
CA PHE A 22 -10.10 8.52 -2.87
C PHE A 22 -10.04 7.00 -2.63
N ASP A 23 -11.11 6.37 -2.14
CA ASP A 23 -11.18 4.91 -1.99
C ASP A 23 -10.95 4.16 -3.32
N ASN A 24 -11.14 4.84 -4.47
CA ASN A 24 -10.96 4.29 -5.81
C ASN A 24 -9.63 4.71 -6.47
N LEU A 25 -8.75 5.38 -5.72
CA LEU A 25 -7.45 5.85 -6.21
C LEU A 25 -6.32 5.16 -5.46
N ASP A 26 -5.18 5.02 -6.13
CA ASP A 26 -3.98 4.52 -5.48
C ASP A 26 -3.36 5.60 -4.56
N ALA A 27 -2.63 5.13 -3.55
CA ALA A 27 -2.02 6.02 -2.57
C ALA A 27 -1.02 7.03 -3.16
N GLN A 28 -0.39 6.70 -4.30
CA GLN A 28 0.54 7.60 -4.98
C GLN A 28 -0.21 8.76 -5.60
N THR A 29 -1.30 8.50 -6.31
CA THR A 29 -2.20 9.53 -6.85
C THR A 29 -2.72 10.45 -5.75
N ILE A 30 -3.19 9.90 -4.63
CA ILE A 30 -3.71 10.71 -3.51
C ILE A 30 -2.59 11.58 -2.90
N SER A 31 -1.45 10.97 -2.59
CA SER A 31 -0.41 11.61 -1.78
C SER A 31 0.51 12.52 -2.58
N LEU A 32 0.80 12.18 -3.84
CA LEU A 32 1.79 12.87 -4.66
C LEU A 32 1.17 13.74 -5.75
N SER A 33 -0.09 13.50 -6.12
CA SER A 33 -0.79 14.32 -7.11
C SER A 33 -1.85 15.20 -6.44
N ILE A 34 -2.88 14.60 -5.85
CA ILE A 34 -4.06 15.33 -5.34
C ILE A 34 -3.69 16.30 -4.21
N ARG A 35 -2.90 15.83 -3.24
CA ARG A 35 -2.43 16.64 -2.10
C ARG A 35 -1.70 17.93 -2.52
N LEU A 36 -1.12 17.96 -3.72
CA LEU A 36 -0.34 19.09 -4.23
C LEU A 36 -1.18 20.11 -5.02
N LEU A 37 -2.44 19.79 -5.35
CA LEU A 37 -3.29 20.64 -6.19
C LEU A 37 -3.67 21.95 -5.50
N SER A 38 -4.13 21.89 -4.25
CA SER A 38 -4.60 23.08 -3.50
C SER A 38 -4.46 22.91 -1.99
N ARG A 39 -4.58 24.01 -1.25
CA ARG A 39 -4.64 23.96 0.23
C ARG A 39 -5.84 23.16 0.73
N PHE A 40 -6.96 23.22 0.00
CA PHE A 40 -8.15 22.44 0.29
C PHE A 40 -7.85 20.93 0.17
N PHE A 41 -7.36 20.47 -0.98
CA PHE A 41 -7.02 19.05 -1.16
C PHE A 41 -5.92 18.58 -0.21
N ARG A 42 -4.97 19.44 0.15
CA ARG A 42 -3.98 19.13 1.18
C ARG A 42 -4.65 18.79 2.52
N SER A 43 -5.64 19.59 2.93
CA SER A 43 -6.42 19.35 4.15
C SER A 43 -7.26 18.07 4.06
N VAL A 44 -7.94 17.87 2.93
CA VAL A 44 -8.77 16.68 2.67
C VAL A 44 -7.95 15.39 2.70
N VAL A 45 -6.76 15.41 2.08
CA VAL A 45 -5.82 14.27 2.10
C VAL A 45 -5.26 14.06 3.51
N HIS A 46 -5.02 15.12 4.28
CA HIS A 46 -4.51 15.00 5.65
C HIS A 46 -5.47 14.26 6.59
N SER A 47 -6.78 14.40 6.39
CA SER A 47 -7.79 13.65 7.16
C SER A 47 -8.15 12.28 6.58
N TYR A 48 -7.59 11.90 5.42
CA TYR A 48 -7.86 10.61 4.80
C TYR A 48 -7.05 9.50 5.49
N ASN A 49 -7.73 8.41 5.86
CA ASN A 49 -7.18 7.35 6.71
C ASN A 49 -7.42 5.93 6.18
N ARG A 50 -7.71 5.80 4.88
CA ARG A 50 -8.06 4.52 4.22
C ARG A 50 -7.14 4.19 3.05
N TYR A 51 -5.83 4.38 3.23
CA TYR A 51 -4.89 4.14 2.14
C TYR A 51 -4.79 2.65 1.78
N ALA A 52 -4.93 2.35 0.49
CA ALA A 52 -4.57 1.08 -0.10
C ALA A 52 -3.17 1.19 -0.71
N LEU A 53 -2.18 0.61 -0.04
CA LEU A 53 -0.80 0.54 -0.52
C LEU A 53 -0.59 -0.75 -1.29
N ASN A 54 -0.30 -0.62 -2.58
CA ASN A 54 0.20 -1.73 -3.38
C ASN A 54 1.68 -1.52 -3.71
N LEU A 55 2.53 -2.31 -3.05
CA LEU A 55 3.98 -2.24 -3.19
C LEU A 55 4.54 -3.33 -4.11
N SER A 56 3.69 -4.07 -4.82
CA SER A 56 4.15 -5.16 -5.68
C SER A 56 4.97 -4.69 -6.88
N PHE A 57 4.75 -3.45 -7.34
CA PHE A 57 5.41 -2.89 -8.53
C PHE A 57 6.13 -1.56 -8.26
N THR A 58 6.21 -1.12 -7.00
CA THR A 58 6.76 0.19 -6.61
C THR A 58 8.29 0.14 -6.53
N SER A 59 8.97 1.13 -7.12
CA SER A 59 10.42 1.26 -6.97
C SER A 59 10.80 1.66 -5.53
N LYS A 60 12.06 1.45 -5.14
CA LYS A 60 12.54 1.85 -3.80
C LYS A 60 12.36 3.36 -3.55
N SER A 61 12.59 4.20 -4.55
CA SER A 61 12.44 5.66 -4.44
C SER A 61 10.99 6.07 -4.28
N ASP A 62 10.09 5.52 -5.10
CA ASP A 62 8.66 5.84 -5.04
C ASP A 62 8.07 5.41 -3.70
N TYR A 63 8.52 4.26 -3.20
CA TYR A 63 8.14 3.76 -1.89
C TYR A 63 8.59 4.67 -0.76
N GLN A 64 9.86 5.09 -0.74
CA GLN A 64 10.36 6.01 0.28
C GLN A 64 9.59 7.33 0.28
N GLN A 65 9.22 7.81 -0.91
CA GLN A 65 8.40 8.99 -1.03
C GLN A 65 6.98 8.75 -0.48
N LEU A 66 6.36 7.61 -0.78
CA LEU A 66 5.05 7.24 -0.26
C LEU A 66 5.03 7.13 1.27
N CYS A 67 6.01 6.45 1.88
CA CYS A 67 6.09 6.31 3.33
C CYS A 67 6.32 7.63 4.07
N ARG A 68 6.92 8.63 3.43
CA ARG A 68 7.00 10.00 4.00
C ARG A 68 5.65 10.72 4.00
N CYS A 69 4.71 10.26 3.18
CA CYS A 69 3.46 10.95 2.92
C CYS A 69 2.25 10.26 3.53
N VAL A 70 2.31 8.93 3.68
CA VAL A 70 1.26 8.09 4.21
C VAL A 70 1.68 7.61 5.60
N PRO A 71 1.07 8.11 6.67
CA PRO A 71 1.31 7.62 8.02
C PRO A 71 0.93 6.13 8.12
N PRO A 72 1.72 5.28 8.78
CA PRO A 72 1.43 3.86 8.92
C PRO A 72 0.03 3.57 9.48
N GLU A 73 -0.42 4.36 10.45
CA GLU A 73 -1.72 4.26 11.11
C GLU A 73 -2.92 4.47 10.17
N ASN A 74 -2.70 5.08 9.00
CA ASN A 74 -3.71 5.38 8.00
C ASN A 74 -3.75 4.33 6.86
N ILE A 75 -2.92 3.29 6.95
CA ILE A 75 -2.91 2.19 5.98
C ILE A 75 -4.03 1.23 6.32
N TYR A 76 -4.97 1.10 5.38
CA TYR A 76 -6.10 0.20 5.49
C TYR A 76 -5.88 -1.14 4.79
N SER A 77 -5.20 -1.11 3.65
CA SER A 77 -4.87 -2.30 2.86
C SER A 77 -3.41 -2.26 2.42
N LEU A 78 -2.71 -3.38 2.56
CA LEU A 78 -1.31 -3.51 2.15
C LEU A 78 -1.13 -4.72 1.24
N THR A 79 -0.51 -4.52 0.07
CA THR A 79 -0.03 -5.59 -0.80
C THR A 79 1.50 -5.55 -0.87
N LEU A 80 2.14 -6.66 -0.50
CA LEU A 80 3.58 -6.86 -0.58
C LEU A 80 3.88 -7.98 -1.57
N SER A 81 4.91 -7.81 -2.40
CA SER A 81 5.39 -8.84 -3.33
C SER A 81 6.91 -8.94 -3.28
N ASN A 82 7.42 -10.17 -3.34
CA ASN A 82 8.85 -10.44 -3.49
C ASN A 82 9.06 -11.18 -4.83
N ASP A 83 8.70 -10.52 -5.93
CA ASP A 83 8.84 -11.11 -7.26
C ASP A 83 10.31 -11.40 -7.61
N HIS A 84 10.52 -12.23 -8.63
CA HIS A 84 11.86 -12.67 -9.05
C HIS A 84 12.76 -11.54 -9.57
N HIS A 85 12.21 -10.38 -9.94
CA HIS A 85 12.96 -9.23 -10.42
C HIS A 85 13.42 -8.29 -9.28
N ARG A 86 12.82 -8.38 -8.08
CA ARG A 86 13.05 -7.47 -6.95
C ARG A 86 13.31 -8.20 -5.64
N LEU A 87 14.13 -9.26 -5.72
CA LEU A 87 14.54 -10.08 -4.58
C LEU A 87 15.00 -9.21 -3.40
N ASN A 88 14.46 -9.52 -2.22
CA ASN A 88 14.81 -8.96 -0.90
C ASN A 88 14.37 -7.51 -0.63
N GLN A 89 13.59 -6.87 -1.51
CA GLN A 89 13.03 -5.55 -1.18
C GLN A 89 12.02 -5.62 -0.05
N ILE A 90 11.27 -6.72 0.12
CA ILE A 90 10.26 -6.86 1.18
C ILE A 90 10.81 -6.54 2.57
N ASN A 91 11.98 -7.05 2.96
CA ASN A 91 12.49 -6.84 4.32
C ASN A 91 12.79 -5.35 4.57
N VAL A 92 13.30 -4.68 3.54
CA VAL A 92 13.55 -3.24 3.54
C VAL A 92 12.22 -2.48 3.62
N LEU A 93 11.23 -2.88 2.81
CA LEU A 93 9.89 -2.28 2.85
C LEU A 93 9.28 -2.42 4.25
N ILE A 94 9.25 -3.62 4.82
CA ILE A 94 8.72 -3.87 6.18
C ILE A 94 9.39 -2.95 7.21
N SER A 95 10.72 -2.81 7.17
CA SER A 95 11.44 -1.94 8.14
C SER A 95 11.06 -0.47 8.04
N PHE A 96 10.71 0.02 6.84
CA PHE A 96 10.31 1.41 6.63
C PHE A 96 8.84 1.68 6.96
N LEU A 97 7.98 0.68 6.77
CA LEU A 97 6.54 0.79 6.98
C LEU A 97 6.16 0.82 8.46
N ASN A 98 7.03 0.30 9.33
CA ASN A 98 6.77 0.10 10.75
C ASN A 98 5.37 -0.50 10.99
N LEU A 99 5.16 -1.72 10.48
CA LEU A 99 3.85 -2.38 10.47
C LEU A 99 3.17 -2.47 11.84
N SER A 100 3.94 -2.38 12.93
CA SER A 100 3.43 -2.31 14.30
C SER A 100 2.54 -1.09 14.56
N GLN A 101 2.71 -0.01 13.78
CA GLN A 101 1.92 1.23 13.86
C GLN A 101 0.70 1.21 12.94
N ALA A 102 0.52 0.18 12.10
CA ALA A 102 -0.58 0.10 11.15
C ALA A 102 -1.90 -0.33 11.84
N SER A 103 -2.39 0.49 12.76
CA SER A 103 -3.55 0.21 13.61
C SER A 103 -4.90 0.09 12.87
N ARG A 104 -4.92 0.40 11.57
CA ARG A 104 -6.11 0.29 10.70
C ARG A 104 -5.95 -0.77 9.61
N LEU A 105 -4.91 -1.60 9.67
CA LEU A 105 -4.64 -2.58 8.64
C LEU A 105 -5.69 -3.71 8.67
N HIS A 106 -6.67 -3.62 7.78
CA HIS A 106 -7.75 -4.60 7.66
C HIS A 106 -7.49 -5.63 6.57
N SER A 107 -6.66 -5.30 5.58
CA SER A 107 -6.39 -6.18 4.45
C SER A 107 -4.89 -6.32 4.22
N LEU A 108 -4.41 -7.57 4.20
CA LEU A 108 -3.02 -7.89 3.90
C LEU A 108 -2.95 -8.92 2.77
N LYS A 109 -2.24 -8.57 1.71
CA LYS A 109 -1.97 -9.45 0.57
C LYS A 109 -0.47 -9.64 0.40
N LEU A 110 -0.03 -10.88 0.48
CA LEU A 110 1.37 -11.28 0.40
C LEU A 110 1.59 -12.16 -0.82
N LEU A 111 2.52 -11.79 -1.68
CA LEU A 111 2.80 -12.44 -2.95
C LEU A 111 4.26 -12.90 -3.04
N ASP A 112 4.47 -14.17 -3.39
CA ASP A 112 5.79 -14.79 -3.63
C ASP A 112 6.78 -14.64 -2.47
N ILE A 113 6.26 -14.69 -1.24
CA ILE A 113 7.05 -14.53 -0.02
C ILE A 113 7.57 -15.89 0.50
N SER A 114 8.69 -15.88 1.23
CA SER A 114 9.15 -17.07 1.96
C SER A 114 8.40 -17.25 3.28
N GLU A 115 8.45 -18.46 3.85
CA GLU A 115 7.86 -18.74 5.17
C GLU A 115 8.48 -17.86 6.28
N GLN A 116 9.80 -17.62 6.21
CA GLN A 116 10.47 -16.73 7.15
C GLN A 116 9.93 -15.30 7.08
N GLN A 117 9.71 -14.78 5.86
CA GLN A 117 9.13 -13.46 5.65
C GLN A 117 7.69 -13.39 6.14
N LEU A 118 6.90 -14.44 5.90
CA LEU A 118 5.53 -14.53 6.41
C LEU A 118 5.52 -14.39 7.93
N ASN A 119 6.32 -15.19 8.63
CA ASN A 119 6.36 -15.17 10.10
C ASN A 119 6.77 -13.78 10.62
N SER A 120 7.82 -13.17 10.06
CA SER A 120 8.24 -11.82 10.47
C SER A 120 7.16 -10.75 10.23
N ILE A 121 6.38 -10.86 9.15
CA ILE A 121 5.27 -9.94 8.89
C ILE A 121 4.16 -10.14 9.91
N LEU A 122 3.75 -11.39 10.15
CA LEU A 122 2.66 -11.71 11.07
C LEU A 122 2.99 -11.34 12.52
N GLU A 123 4.26 -11.46 12.94
CA GLU A 123 4.73 -11.00 14.25
C GLU A 123 4.71 -9.48 14.40
N SER A 124 4.76 -8.74 13.29
CA SER A 124 4.83 -7.28 13.28
C SER A 124 3.49 -6.56 13.20
N ILE A 125 2.38 -7.28 12.99
CA ILE A 125 1.03 -6.71 12.85
C ILE A 125 0.10 -7.16 13.97
N ASP A 126 -0.92 -6.35 14.26
CA ASP A 126 -2.03 -6.81 15.10
C ASP A 126 -3.00 -7.65 14.26
N LEU A 127 -2.98 -8.97 14.48
CA LEU A 127 -3.85 -9.90 13.77
C LEU A 127 -5.33 -9.76 14.16
N LYS A 128 -5.66 -9.10 15.28
CA LYS A 128 -7.05 -8.96 15.74
C LYS A 128 -7.85 -7.98 14.89
N ILE A 129 -7.18 -7.01 14.27
CA ILE A 129 -7.82 -5.99 13.40
C ILE A 129 -7.87 -6.42 11.93
N LEU A 130 -7.15 -7.49 11.58
CA LEU A 130 -7.05 -7.96 10.21
C LEU A 130 -8.33 -8.72 9.81
N VAL A 131 -9.00 -8.23 8.78
CA VAL A 131 -10.24 -8.81 8.24
C VAL A 131 -9.94 -9.76 7.08
N TYR A 132 -8.94 -9.43 6.27
CA TYR A 132 -8.57 -10.19 5.09
C TYR A 132 -7.06 -10.48 5.05
N LEU A 133 -6.72 -11.75 4.86
CA LEU A 133 -5.38 -12.22 4.60
C LEU A 133 -5.36 -13.08 3.34
N SER A 134 -4.52 -12.71 2.38
CA SER A 134 -4.20 -13.55 1.23
C SER A 134 -2.70 -13.74 1.18
N CYS A 135 -2.24 -14.99 1.07
CA CYS A 135 -0.83 -15.31 1.00
C CYS A 135 -0.53 -16.29 -0.14
N ARG A 136 0.48 -15.98 -0.94
CA ARG A 136 1.10 -16.90 -1.89
C ARG A 136 2.56 -17.10 -1.52
N LEU A 137 2.90 -18.30 -1.10
CA LEU A 137 4.28 -18.67 -0.79
C LEU A 137 5.08 -18.93 -2.07
N ARG A 138 6.36 -18.56 -2.03
CA ARG A 138 7.32 -18.89 -3.09
C ARG A 138 7.56 -20.39 -3.12
N LYS A 139 7.43 -21.02 -4.29
CA LYS A 139 7.81 -22.43 -4.45
C LYS A 139 9.31 -22.59 -4.19
N SER A 140 9.68 -23.44 -3.24
CA SER A 140 11.07 -23.82 -3.01
C SER A 140 11.58 -24.62 -4.22
N SER A 141 12.61 -24.13 -4.92
CA SER A 141 13.24 -24.87 -6.02
C SER A 141 14.14 -25.99 -5.48
N LYS A 142 13.58 -26.96 -4.75
CA LYS A 142 14.35 -28.13 -4.30
C LYS A 142 14.48 -29.25 -5.36
N ASN A 143 13.96 -29.08 -6.57
CA ASN A 143 13.92 -30.16 -7.58
C ASN A 143 14.75 -29.94 -8.87
N CYS A 144 15.80 -29.11 -8.89
CA CYS A 144 16.67 -28.97 -10.08
C CYS A 144 18.09 -29.52 -9.92
N ALA A 145 18.42 -30.19 -8.80
CA ALA A 145 19.78 -30.69 -8.55
C ALA A 145 19.94 -32.22 -8.56
N GLU A 146 18.90 -33.00 -8.86
CA GLU A 146 19.00 -34.48 -8.87
C GLU A 146 19.19 -35.11 -10.27
N ASN A 147 19.14 -34.34 -11.36
CA ASN A 147 19.23 -34.90 -12.73
C ASN A 147 20.58 -34.70 -13.45
N LEU A 148 21.69 -34.44 -12.73
CA LEU A 148 23.03 -34.31 -13.34
C LEU A 148 24.08 -35.28 -12.74
N LYS A 149 23.66 -36.42 -12.18
CA LYS A 149 24.59 -37.50 -11.77
C LYS A 149 24.63 -38.71 -12.71
N HIS A 150 23.97 -38.65 -13.86
CA HIS A 150 24.03 -39.70 -14.88
C HIS A 150 24.08 -39.11 -16.30
N LEU A 151 25.13 -38.36 -16.60
CA LEU A 151 25.65 -38.18 -17.97
C LEU A 151 27.18 -38.07 -17.90
#